data_AF-A0A7J7INB0-F1
#
_entry.id   AF-A0A7J7INB0-F1
#
_cell.length_a   1.000
_cell.length_b   1.000
_cell.length_c   1.000
_cell.angle_alpha   90.00
_cell.angle_beta   90.00
_cell.angle_gamma   90.00
#
_symmetry.space_group_name_H-M   'P 1'
#
loop_
_entity.id
_entity.type
_entity.pdbx_description
1 polymer ?
#
loop_
_entity_poly.entity_id
_entity_poly.type
_entity_poly.pdbx_seq_one_letter_code
_entity_poly.pdbx_strand_id
1 'polypeptide(L)'
;MRKRVCADSPQESCDHSDQVADEKVMEREAELAAVQALILPGLNRRESLRRYYAEWFPAPMIERWLADHVDSDGRSSLHFREFSFTLEDSDGSERFIRYLSYEDAATFAAELVRMTPLRYDIGAVYDANPRDRHRRLNKLEPMERELVFDVDLDVYEPVIALGHDTDNLKAAIAQDPLRACTENWLFIEAAVAVLERALREDFGFQHILWVFSGRRGIHAWVCDPRARRLSDEARAAIVEYLQYRAPLTGVGAAAASSSMSRAPTALMHPSLRRAAEILMPFMDRFLDQRPGIWFDEQAVRTLLALCPDSRVRETLGHALRRSHSADSASTTWRNMLQRLEDKRLDTDAALHIVLHLLYPRLDVNVTRQRNHLLKGPFSVHPKTNCICVPFTPDRVSSFRPERDVPQLIPLVTGDAASQQQMRACLEMMQAFVARLRGCTPPRPPMDGV
;
A
#
# COMPACT_ATOMS: atom_id res chain seq x y z
N MET A 1 31.53 84.89 -36.10
CA MET A 1 31.31 85.84 -34.98
C MET A 1 29.89 85.67 -34.44
N ARG A 2 29.72 85.05 -33.26
CA ARG A 2 28.76 85.40 -32.17
C ARG A 2 28.64 84.25 -31.14
N LYS A 3 29.14 84.58 -29.94
CA LYS A 3 29.05 84.06 -28.55
C LYS A 3 27.99 83.02 -28.11
N ARG A 4 28.45 82.15 -27.18
CA ARG A 4 27.90 81.59 -25.90
C ARG A 4 26.50 80.94 -25.92
N VAL A 5 26.22 79.83 -25.19
CA VAL A 5 26.15 79.70 -23.71
C VAL A 5 26.29 78.22 -23.28
N CYS A 6 26.79 78.03 -22.04
CA CYS A 6 27.09 76.78 -21.32
C CYS A 6 25.89 75.87 -21.01
N ALA A 7 26.22 74.60 -20.78
CA ALA A 7 25.42 73.53 -20.19
C ALA A 7 25.31 73.65 -18.66
N ASP A 8 24.21 73.16 -18.10
CA ASP A 8 24.13 72.54 -16.77
C ASP A 8 22.94 71.56 -16.76
N SER A 9 23.19 70.32 -16.34
CA SER A 9 22.21 69.24 -16.16
C SER A 9 21.83 69.12 -14.67
N PRO A 10 20.56 68.81 -14.32
CA PRO A 10 20.16 68.63 -12.93
C PRO A 10 20.43 67.20 -12.40
N GLN A 11 20.84 67.15 -11.13
CA GLN A 11 21.11 65.97 -10.31
C GLN A 11 19.86 65.13 -10.03
N GLU A 12 20.06 63.81 -10.04
CA GLU A 12 19.17 62.77 -9.54
C GLU A 12 19.09 62.80 -8.00
N SER A 13 17.87 62.81 -7.46
CA SER A 13 17.60 62.51 -6.06
C SER A 13 16.35 61.64 -5.94
N CYS A 14 16.51 60.34 -6.15
CA CYS A 14 15.47 59.35 -5.85
C CYS A 14 16.11 57.96 -5.72
N ASP A 15 16.85 57.72 -4.64
CA ASP A 15 17.40 56.37 -4.39
C ASP A 15 17.54 55.98 -2.90
N HIS A 16 17.18 56.87 -1.97
CA HIS A 16 17.31 56.60 -0.53
C HIS A 16 16.01 56.29 0.21
N SER A 17 14.83 56.60 -0.35
CA SER A 17 13.55 56.25 0.28
C SER A 17 13.20 54.78 0.12
N ASP A 18 13.56 54.19 -1.02
CA ASP A 18 13.13 52.84 -1.40
C ASP A 18 14.00 51.78 -0.72
N GLN A 19 15.30 52.05 -0.54
CA GLN A 19 16.22 51.17 0.18
C GLN A 19 15.85 51.04 1.68
N VAL A 20 15.40 52.13 2.32
CA VAL A 20 15.00 52.10 3.74
C VAL A 20 13.63 51.44 3.94
N ALA A 21 12.77 51.47 2.93
CA ALA A 21 11.49 50.75 2.94
C ALA A 21 11.71 49.23 2.78
N ASP A 22 12.59 48.82 1.87
CA ASP A 22 12.94 47.42 1.65
C ASP A 22 13.68 46.82 2.85
N GLU A 23 14.61 47.56 3.48
CA GLU A 23 15.27 47.09 4.71
C GLU A 23 14.27 46.86 5.86
N LYS A 24 13.28 47.74 6.03
CA LYS A 24 12.24 47.58 7.07
C LYS A 24 11.23 46.47 6.77
N VAL A 25 10.98 46.18 5.50
CA VAL A 25 10.15 45.04 5.09
C VAL A 25 10.92 43.74 5.34
N MET A 26 12.19 43.68 4.95
CA MET A 26 13.06 42.53 5.20
C MET A 26 13.28 42.29 6.70
N GLU A 27 13.40 43.34 7.52
CA GLU A 27 13.54 43.23 8.97
C GLU A 27 12.23 42.76 9.62
N ARG A 28 11.06 43.24 9.15
CA ARG A 28 9.74 42.72 9.56
C ARG A 28 9.48 41.29 9.12
N GLU A 29 9.91 40.91 7.92
CA GLU A 29 9.80 39.54 7.41
C GLU A 29 10.75 38.60 8.17
N ALA A 30 11.95 39.06 8.53
CA ALA A 30 12.87 38.33 9.39
C ALA A 30 12.36 38.21 10.83
N GLU A 31 11.74 39.25 11.39
CA GLU A 31 11.06 39.20 12.68
C GLU A 31 9.83 38.29 12.65
N LEU A 32 9.04 38.32 11.57
CA LEU A 32 7.89 37.42 11.41
C LEU A 32 8.32 35.97 11.21
N ALA A 33 9.42 35.72 10.48
CA ALA A 33 10.05 34.42 10.34
C ALA A 33 10.66 33.93 11.66
N ALA A 34 11.26 34.82 12.46
CA ALA A 34 11.76 34.50 13.79
C ALA A 34 10.61 34.21 14.78
N VAL A 35 9.50 34.95 14.69
CA VAL A 35 8.28 34.70 15.48
C VAL A 35 7.57 33.42 15.02
N GLN A 36 7.56 33.10 13.73
CA GLN A 36 7.09 31.80 13.21
C GLN A 36 8.01 30.65 13.60
N ALA A 37 9.32 30.86 13.67
CA ALA A 37 10.28 29.90 14.23
C ALA A 37 10.16 29.76 15.76
N LEU A 38 9.52 30.72 16.44
CA LEU A 38 9.14 30.67 17.85
C LEU A 38 7.76 30.01 18.09
N ILE A 39 7.04 29.60 17.03
CA ILE A 39 5.84 28.76 17.14
C ILE A 39 6.29 27.30 17.31
N LEU A 40 6.51 26.93 18.58
CA LEU A 40 6.90 25.61 19.09
C LEU A 40 8.31 25.18 18.65
N PRO A 41 9.20 24.75 19.57
CA PRO A 41 10.41 24.03 19.16
C PRO A 41 9.95 22.86 18.29
N GLY A 42 10.42 22.80 17.04
CA GLY A 42 9.99 21.78 16.08
C GLY A 42 10.10 20.41 16.73
N LEU A 43 8.96 19.78 17.01
CA LEU A 43 8.91 18.51 17.72
C LEU A 43 9.84 17.55 17.01
N ASN A 44 10.86 17.04 17.71
CA ASN A 44 11.70 16.02 17.10
C ASN A 44 10.85 14.76 16.85
N ARG A 45 11.35 13.84 16.02
CA ARG A 45 10.61 12.64 15.62
C ARG A 45 10.07 11.86 16.83
N ARG A 46 10.87 11.73 17.88
CA ARG A 46 10.51 11.01 19.11
C ARG A 46 9.39 11.72 19.87
N GLU A 47 9.48 13.03 20.04
CA GLU A 47 8.42 13.83 20.67
C GLU A 47 7.11 13.76 19.89
N SER A 48 7.20 13.86 18.56
CA SER A 48 6.05 13.73 17.66
C SER A 48 5.39 12.35 17.80
N LEU A 49 6.16 11.26 17.78
CA LEU A 49 5.65 9.90 17.98
C LEU A 49 5.03 9.73 19.37
N ARG A 50 5.70 10.23 20.42
CA ARG A 50 5.20 10.14 21.80
C ARG A 50 3.85 10.84 21.94
N ARG A 51 3.73 12.04 21.36
CA ARG A 51 2.48 12.80 21.32
C ARG A 51 1.40 12.09 20.55
N TYR A 52 1.72 11.52 19.39
CA TYR A 52 0.80 10.70 18.60
C TYR A 52 0.25 9.51 19.40
N TYR A 53 1.12 8.73 20.05
CA TYR A 53 0.67 7.60 20.87
C TYR A 53 -0.17 8.02 22.07
N ALA A 54 0.08 9.21 22.63
CA ALA A 54 -0.67 9.73 23.77
C ALA A 54 -2.06 10.29 23.38
N GLU A 55 -2.16 10.96 22.23
CA GLU A 55 -3.34 11.75 21.88
C GLU A 55 -4.22 11.11 20.78
N TRP A 56 -3.63 10.37 19.85
CA TRP A 56 -4.29 9.98 18.59
C TRP A 56 -4.35 8.48 18.34
N PHE A 57 -3.44 7.69 18.93
CA PHE A 57 -3.42 6.25 18.69
C PHE A 57 -4.65 5.55 19.28
N PRO A 58 -5.42 4.78 18.49
CA PRO A 58 -6.72 4.26 18.91
C PRO A 58 -6.62 2.93 19.67
N ALA A 59 -5.88 2.87 20.77
CA ALA A 59 -5.70 1.64 21.55
C ALA A 59 -7.02 0.93 21.93
N PRO A 60 -8.10 1.63 22.38
CA PRO A 60 -9.38 0.97 22.68
C PRO A 60 -10.06 0.33 21.46
N MET A 61 -9.73 0.76 20.25
CA MET A 61 -10.26 0.18 19.02
C MET A 61 -9.41 -1.00 18.56
N ILE A 62 -8.09 -0.92 18.72
CA ILE A 62 -7.17 -2.03 18.47
C ILE A 62 -7.46 -3.19 19.42
N GLU A 63 -7.67 -2.92 20.71
CA GLU A 63 -8.12 -3.93 21.66
C GLU A 63 -9.47 -4.53 21.22
N ARG A 64 -10.50 -3.71 20.98
CA ARG A 64 -11.81 -4.22 20.53
C ARG A 64 -11.75 -4.97 19.20
N TRP A 65 -10.76 -4.73 18.37
CA TRP A 65 -10.51 -5.52 17.18
C TRP A 65 -9.89 -6.89 17.52
N LEU A 66 -8.82 -6.91 18.33
CA LEU A 66 -7.97 -8.09 18.56
C LEU A 66 -8.42 -8.99 19.73
N ALA A 67 -9.10 -8.44 20.74
CA ALA A 67 -9.54 -9.11 21.97
C ALA A 67 -10.84 -9.92 21.73
N ASP A 68 -10.79 -10.89 20.82
CA ASP A 68 -11.95 -11.55 20.26
C ASP A 68 -12.64 -12.57 21.19
N HIS A 69 -11.90 -13.18 22.11
CA HIS A 69 -12.41 -14.17 23.06
C HIS A 69 -11.78 -14.01 24.44
N VAL A 70 -12.37 -14.69 25.42
CA VAL A 70 -11.94 -14.74 26.83
C VAL A 70 -11.71 -16.21 27.20
N ASP A 71 -10.63 -16.51 27.89
CA ASP A 71 -10.32 -17.86 28.36
C ASP A 71 -11.14 -18.26 29.61
N SER A 72 -10.91 -19.47 30.14
CA SER A 72 -11.60 -19.98 31.34
C SER A 72 -11.35 -19.15 32.59
N ASP A 73 -10.25 -18.40 32.64
CA ASP A 73 -9.82 -17.62 33.78
C ASP A 73 -10.20 -16.14 33.63
N GLY A 74 -10.99 -15.79 32.62
CA GLY A 74 -11.45 -14.42 32.38
C GLY A 74 -10.45 -13.54 31.65
N ARG A 75 -9.35 -14.10 31.11
CA ARG A 75 -8.33 -13.33 30.38
C ARG A 75 -8.70 -13.16 28.91
N SER A 76 -8.60 -11.92 28.43
CA SER A 76 -8.76 -11.56 27.03
C SER A 76 -7.71 -12.23 26.14
N SER A 77 -8.05 -12.54 24.88
CA SER A 77 -7.08 -13.03 23.89
C SER A 77 -5.92 -12.04 23.66
N LEU A 78 -6.06 -10.76 24.03
CA LEU A 78 -4.96 -9.80 24.04
C LEU A 78 -3.79 -10.21 24.95
N HIS A 79 -4.08 -10.87 26.09
CA HIS A 79 -3.09 -11.39 27.03
C HIS A 79 -2.12 -12.38 26.37
N PHE A 80 -2.66 -13.16 25.42
CA PHE A 80 -1.94 -14.21 24.70
C PHE A 80 -1.40 -13.74 23.34
N ARG A 81 -1.74 -12.52 22.92
CA ARG A 81 -1.34 -11.92 21.64
C ARG A 81 0.09 -11.41 21.71
N GLU A 82 0.92 -11.84 20.76
CA GLU A 82 2.23 -11.25 20.57
C GLU A 82 2.13 -9.89 19.87
N PHE A 83 2.86 -8.93 20.42
CA PHE A 83 3.26 -7.71 19.76
C PHE A 83 4.79 -7.63 19.67
N SER A 84 5.28 -6.86 18.72
CA SER A 84 6.69 -6.45 18.68
C SER A 84 6.82 -4.96 18.46
N PHE A 85 7.90 -4.39 18.96
CA PHE A 85 8.28 -3.00 18.77
C PHE A 85 9.65 -2.91 18.11
N THR A 86 9.77 -2.02 17.12
CA THR A 86 11.07 -1.50 16.65
C THR A 86 11.31 -0.16 17.32
N LEU A 87 12.40 -0.03 18.06
CA LEU A 87 12.80 1.18 18.75
C LEU A 87 14.02 1.82 18.07
N GLU A 88 14.15 3.13 18.20
CA GLU A 88 15.38 3.86 17.85
C GLU A 88 16.21 4.02 19.12
N ASP A 89 17.45 3.54 19.10
CA ASP A 89 18.43 3.78 20.17
C ASP A 89 19.16 5.13 19.93
N SER A 90 19.92 5.60 20.92
CA SER A 90 20.50 6.96 20.91
C SER A 90 21.52 7.22 19.81
N ASP A 91 22.11 6.15 19.26
CA ASP A 91 23.05 6.19 18.14
C ASP A 91 22.35 6.11 16.76
N GLY A 92 21.01 6.08 16.74
CA GLY A 92 20.20 5.93 15.53
C GLY A 92 20.04 4.48 15.06
N SER A 93 20.57 3.49 15.78
CA SER A 93 20.35 2.09 15.46
C SER A 93 18.94 1.63 15.83
N GLU A 94 18.42 0.65 15.07
CA GLU A 94 17.10 0.08 15.31
C GLU A 94 17.19 -1.20 16.16
N ARG A 95 16.45 -1.25 17.26
CA ARG A 95 16.35 -2.43 18.12
C ARG A 95 14.96 -3.03 18.07
N PHE A 96 14.90 -4.33 17.76
CA PHE A 96 13.67 -5.07 17.61
C PHE A 96 13.37 -5.92 18.86
N ILE A 97 12.19 -5.74 19.45
CA ILE A 97 11.73 -6.43 20.65
C ILE A 97 10.48 -7.23 20.31
N ARG A 98 10.54 -8.55 20.52
CA ARG A 98 9.42 -9.48 20.29
C ARG A 98 8.80 -9.98 21.59
N TYR A 99 7.69 -10.71 21.44
CA TYR A 99 7.01 -11.40 22.54
C TYR A 99 6.53 -10.44 23.65
N LEU A 100 6.10 -9.24 23.24
CA LEU A 100 5.33 -8.36 24.09
C LEU A 100 3.87 -8.83 24.10
N SER A 101 3.15 -8.55 25.17
CA SER A 101 1.71 -8.75 25.30
C SER A 101 1.15 -7.80 26.37
N TYR A 102 -0.16 -7.59 26.32
CA TYR A 102 -0.87 -6.59 27.13
C TYR A 102 -2.21 -7.15 27.61
N GLU A 103 -2.65 -6.72 28.78
CA GLU A 103 -3.93 -7.16 29.36
C GLU A 103 -5.12 -6.44 28.71
N ASP A 104 -4.93 -5.15 28.42
CA ASP A 104 -5.99 -4.25 27.98
C ASP A 104 -5.44 -3.08 27.13
N ALA A 105 -6.34 -2.24 26.58
CA ALA A 105 -5.94 -1.05 25.83
C ALA A 105 -5.12 -0.04 26.66
N ALA A 106 -5.37 0.08 27.96
CA ALA A 106 -4.72 1.06 28.81
C ALA A 106 -3.24 0.74 29.00
N THR A 107 -2.92 -0.51 29.32
CA THR A 107 -1.56 -1.03 29.45
C THR A 107 -0.82 -0.99 28.11
N PHE A 108 -1.51 -1.30 27.00
CA PHE A 108 -0.92 -1.18 25.67
C PHE A 108 -0.58 0.27 25.31
N ALA A 109 -1.52 1.21 25.49
CA ALA A 109 -1.29 2.63 25.22
C ALA A 109 -0.17 3.22 26.09
N ALA A 110 -0.15 2.89 27.38
CA ALA A 110 0.90 3.33 28.29
C ALA A 110 2.29 2.85 27.82
N GLU A 111 2.39 1.61 27.34
CA GLU A 111 3.66 1.07 26.83
C GLU A 111 4.09 1.73 25.50
N LEU A 112 3.15 2.00 24.59
CA LEU A 112 3.42 2.76 23.36
C LEU A 112 3.99 4.15 23.67
N VAL A 113 3.42 4.86 24.64
CA VAL A 113 3.94 6.17 25.08
C VAL A 113 5.29 6.02 25.78
N ARG A 114 5.46 5.02 26.65
CA ARG A 114 6.68 4.79 27.42
C ARG A 114 7.87 4.44 26.51
N MET A 115 7.68 3.49 25.60
CA MET A 115 8.74 2.99 24.71
C MET A 115 8.88 3.82 23.45
N THR A 116 7.80 4.50 23.02
CA THR A 116 7.76 5.35 21.81
C THR A 116 8.33 4.63 20.58
N PRO A 117 7.76 3.48 20.17
CA PRO A 117 8.33 2.69 19.09
C PRO A 117 8.20 3.40 17.73
N LEU A 118 9.20 3.19 16.86
CA LEU A 118 9.13 3.59 15.45
C LEU A 118 8.07 2.82 14.67
N ARG A 119 7.87 1.56 15.06
CA ARG A 119 6.93 0.62 14.44
C ARG A 119 6.46 -0.37 15.49
N TYR A 120 5.19 -0.76 15.40
CA TYR A 120 4.70 -1.93 16.10
C TYR A 120 4.12 -2.96 15.13
N ASP A 121 4.28 -4.24 15.45
CA ASP A 121 3.72 -5.34 14.69
C ASP A 121 2.84 -6.22 15.58
N ILE A 122 1.89 -6.88 14.93
CA ILE A 122 0.91 -7.77 15.54
C ILE A 122 1.22 -9.20 15.08
N GLY A 123 1.25 -10.13 16.04
CA GLY A 123 1.55 -11.55 15.83
C GLY A 123 0.40 -12.48 16.20
N ALA A 124 0.73 -13.74 16.46
CA ALA A 124 -0.23 -14.77 16.85
C ALA A 124 -0.76 -14.58 18.29
N VAL A 125 -1.90 -15.20 18.56
CA VAL A 125 -2.34 -15.57 19.90
C VAL A 125 -1.76 -16.94 20.14
N TYR A 126 -1.01 -17.06 21.21
CA TYR A 126 -0.33 -18.28 21.58
C TYR A 126 -1.12 -19.06 22.62
N ASP A 127 -0.68 -20.29 22.87
CA ASP A 127 -1.18 -21.17 23.92
C ASP A 127 -0.82 -20.70 25.35
N ALA A 128 0.09 -19.73 25.48
CA ALA A 128 0.47 -19.10 26.73
C ALA A 128 0.93 -17.66 26.50
N ASN A 129 1.06 -16.88 27.58
CA ASN A 129 1.51 -15.49 27.49
C ASN A 129 2.90 -15.40 26.82
N PRO A 130 3.07 -14.65 25.72
CA PRO A 130 4.35 -14.51 25.02
C PRO A 130 5.51 -14.05 25.92
N ARG A 131 5.23 -13.23 26.94
CA ARG A 131 6.23 -12.70 27.88
C ARG A 131 6.83 -13.79 28.75
N ASP A 132 6.08 -14.85 29.01
CA ASP A 132 6.49 -15.98 29.86
C ASP A 132 7.22 -17.10 29.10
N ARG A 133 7.53 -16.91 27.79
CA ARG A 133 8.16 -17.93 26.94
C ARG A 133 9.41 -18.57 27.55
N HIS A 134 10.21 -17.80 28.29
CA HIS A 134 11.45 -18.27 28.91
C HIS A 134 11.23 -19.22 30.09
N ARG A 135 10.04 -19.20 30.69
CA ARG A 135 9.65 -20.06 31.81
C ARG A 135 9.12 -21.42 31.34
N ARG A 136 8.92 -21.59 30.03
CA ARG A 136 8.33 -22.80 29.44
C ARG A 136 9.41 -23.78 28.98
N LEU A 137 9.13 -25.07 29.18
CA LEU A 137 9.93 -26.16 28.61
C LEU A 137 9.66 -26.31 27.10
N ASN A 138 8.39 -26.19 26.70
CA ASN A 138 7.96 -26.28 25.31
C ASN A 138 7.94 -24.89 24.65
N LYS A 139 8.16 -24.87 23.34
CA LYS A 139 8.00 -23.64 22.53
C LYS A 139 6.55 -23.18 22.55
N LEU A 140 6.35 -21.87 22.45
CA LEU A 140 5.02 -21.30 22.27
C LEU A 140 4.40 -21.79 20.96
N GLU A 141 3.15 -22.21 21.02
CA GLU A 141 2.39 -22.68 19.88
C GLU A 141 1.41 -21.59 19.41
N PRO A 142 1.51 -21.10 18.16
CA PRO A 142 0.59 -20.11 17.65
C PRO A 142 -0.77 -20.75 17.37
N MET A 143 -1.81 -20.32 18.09
CA MET A 143 -3.15 -20.88 18.02
C MET A 143 -3.98 -20.16 16.97
N GLU A 144 -4.03 -18.83 17.03
CA GLU A 144 -4.84 -18.00 16.14
C GLU A 144 -4.10 -16.77 15.62
N ARG A 145 -4.32 -16.41 14.37
CA ARG A 145 -3.88 -15.13 13.79
C ARG A 145 -4.76 -14.79 12.60
N GLU A 146 -5.08 -13.52 12.38
CA GLU A 146 -5.69 -13.06 11.13
C GLU A 146 -4.98 -13.66 9.91
N LEU A 147 -5.73 -14.03 8.87
CA LEU A 147 -5.14 -14.38 7.59
C LEU A 147 -4.80 -13.06 6.90
N VAL A 148 -3.50 -12.82 6.70
CA VAL A 148 -3.02 -11.53 6.22
C VAL A 148 -2.40 -11.63 4.83
N PHE A 149 -2.55 -10.56 4.05
CA PHE A 149 -1.93 -10.41 2.74
C PHE A 149 -1.18 -9.09 2.68
N ASP A 150 0.01 -9.09 2.11
CA ASP A 150 0.85 -7.91 1.91
C ASP A 150 1.17 -7.75 0.41
N VAL A 151 0.90 -6.57 -0.12
CA VAL A 151 1.18 -6.17 -1.50
C VAL A 151 1.91 -4.84 -1.47
N ASP A 152 3.17 -4.86 -1.90
CA ASP A 152 4.01 -3.67 -2.06
C ASP A 152 4.21 -3.36 -3.56
N LEU A 153 4.38 -2.10 -3.95
CA LEU A 153 4.67 -1.72 -5.32
C LEU A 153 6.04 -2.17 -5.82
N ASP A 154 6.98 -2.50 -4.91
CA ASP A 154 8.32 -3.01 -5.25
C ASP A 154 8.29 -4.16 -6.25
N VAL A 155 7.40 -5.12 -6.03
CA VAL A 155 7.31 -6.32 -6.86
C VAL A 155 6.80 -6.00 -8.27
N TYR A 156 6.29 -4.79 -8.52
CA TYR A 156 5.87 -4.31 -9.83
C TYR A 156 6.90 -3.40 -10.52
N GLU A 157 8.03 -3.07 -9.90
CA GLU A 157 9.07 -2.21 -10.52
C GLU A 157 9.45 -2.64 -11.95
N PRO A 158 9.65 -3.94 -12.27
CA PRO A 158 9.94 -4.36 -13.63
C PRO A 158 8.80 -4.09 -14.63
N VAL A 159 7.55 -4.11 -14.17
CA VAL A 159 6.36 -3.80 -14.99
C VAL A 159 6.20 -2.30 -15.15
N ILE A 160 6.41 -1.53 -14.08
CA ILE A 160 6.37 -0.06 -14.10
C ILE A 160 7.40 0.48 -15.10
N ALA A 161 8.57 -0.14 -15.16
CA ALA A 161 9.65 0.18 -16.08
C ALA A 161 9.35 -0.09 -17.57
N LEU A 162 8.33 -0.88 -17.92
CA LEU A 162 8.02 -1.18 -19.32
C LEU A 162 7.59 0.10 -20.06
N GLY A 163 8.31 0.41 -21.16
CA GLY A 163 8.05 1.60 -21.97
C GLY A 163 8.54 2.92 -21.34
N HIS A 164 9.39 2.85 -20.31
CA HIS A 164 10.01 4.01 -19.66
C HIS A 164 11.54 3.90 -19.62
N ASP A 165 12.21 5.04 -19.50
CA ASP A 165 13.65 5.10 -19.19
C ASP A 165 13.89 4.71 -17.72
N THR A 166 14.60 3.59 -17.51
CA THR A 166 14.68 2.89 -16.22
C THR A 166 15.48 3.62 -15.14
N ASP A 167 16.49 4.40 -15.53
CA ASP A 167 17.39 5.05 -14.57
C ASP A 167 16.71 6.26 -13.91
N ASN A 168 15.90 6.98 -14.69
CA ASN A 168 15.11 8.10 -14.20
C ASN A 168 13.96 7.66 -13.27
N LEU A 169 13.38 6.48 -13.49
CA LEU A 169 12.28 5.95 -12.69
C LEU A 169 12.70 5.61 -11.25
N LYS A 170 13.83 4.91 -11.06
CA LYS A 170 14.29 4.54 -9.71
C LYS A 170 14.66 5.75 -8.87
N ALA A 171 15.32 6.73 -9.47
CA ALA A 171 15.67 7.98 -8.80
C ALA A 171 14.40 8.74 -8.36
N ALA A 172 13.39 8.84 -9.24
CA ALA A 172 12.12 9.49 -8.92
C ALA A 172 11.36 8.79 -7.77
N ILE A 173 11.29 7.45 -7.79
CA ILE A 173 10.66 6.65 -6.71
C ILE A 173 11.38 6.86 -5.37
N ALA A 174 12.72 6.91 -5.38
CA ALA A 174 13.51 7.11 -4.18
C ALA A 174 13.35 8.53 -3.61
N GLN A 175 13.19 9.54 -4.48
CA GLN A 175 13.06 10.94 -4.09
C GLN A 175 11.71 11.24 -3.43
N ASP A 176 10.61 10.76 -4.01
CA ASP A 176 9.27 10.94 -3.46
C ASP A 176 8.46 9.62 -3.51
N PRO A 177 8.62 8.77 -2.49
CA PRO A 177 7.93 7.47 -2.44
C PRO A 177 6.40 7.57 -2.40
N LEU A 178 5.83 8.66 -1.88
CA LEU A 178 4.39 8.83 -1.79
C LEU A 178 3.81 9.25 -3.13
N ARG A 179 4.43 10.22 -3.81
CA ARG A 179 4.04 10.60 -5.16
C ARG A 179 4.19 9.44 -6.13
N ALA A 180 5.32 8.73 -6.07
CA ALA A 180 5.53 7.53 -6.87
C ALA A 180 4.48 6.44 -6.59
N CYS A 181 4.04 6.30 -5.34
CA CYS A 181 2.93 5.43 -4.98
C CYS A 181 1.61 5.90 -5.59
N THR A 182 1.31 7.21 -5.53
CA THR A 182 0.11 7.80 -6.15
C THR A 182 0.09 7.58 -7.67
N GLU A 183 1.21 7.83 -8.35
CA GLU A 183 1.34 7.69 -9.81
C GLU A 183 1.19 6.23 -10.27
N ASN A 184 1.54 5.27 -9.41
CA ASN A 184 1.46 3.83 -9.69
C ASN A 184 0.33 3.13 -8.91
N TRP A 185 -0.63 3.87 -8.35
CA TRP A 185 -1.68 3.33 -7.50
C TRP A 185 -2.59 2.32 -8.23
N LEU A 186 -2.64 2.39 -9.56
CA LEU A 186 -3.27 1.42 -10.46
C LEU A 186 -3.03 -0.05 -10.03
N PHE A 187 -1.78 -0.42 -9.71
CA PHE A 187 -1.44 -1.81 -9.37
C PHE A 187 -2.03 -2.23 -8.02
N ILE A 188 -2.13 -1.30 -7.07
CA ILE A 188 -2.78 -1.53 -5.78
C ILE A 188 -4.29 -1.66 -5.97
N GLU A 189 -4.91 -0.77 -6.77
CA GLU A 189 -6.33 -0.87 -7.09
C GLU A 189 -6.67 -2.22 -7.75
N ALA A 190 -5.88 -2.64 -8.74
CA ALA A 190 -6.00 -3.92 -9.41
C ALA A 190 -5.87 -5.10 -8.43
N ALA A 191 -4.87 -5.05 -7.54
CA ALA A 191 -4.65 -6.07 -6.53
C ALA A 191 -5.84 -6.19 -5.56
N VAL A 192 -6.35 -5.06 -5.04
CA VAL A 192 -7.52 -5.03 -4.16
C VAL A 192 -8.75 -5.57 -4.88
N ALA A 193 -9.00 -5.20 -6.14
CA ALA A 193 -10.16 -5.67 -6.89
C ALA A 193 -10.17 -7.20 -7.07
N VAL A 194 -9.03 -7.79 -7.41
CA VAL A 194 -8.91 -9.25 -7.59
C VAL A 194 -9.00 -9.98 -6.23
N LEU A 195 -8.26 -9.50 -5.22
CA LEU A 195 -8.22 -10.15 -3.91
C LEU A 195 -9.56 -10.03 -3.17
N GLU A 196 -10.21 -8.86 -3.16
CA GLU A 196 -11.51 -8.67 -2.53
C GLU A 196 -12.55 -9.63 -3.13
N ARG A 197 -12.56 -9.75 -4.47
CA ARG A 197 -13.44 -10.70 -5.16
C ARG A 197 -13.17 -12.15 -4.74
N ALA A 198 -11.91 -12.59 -4.78
CA ALA A 198 -11.57 -13.97 -4.44
C ALA A 198 -11.84 -14.29 -2.97
N LEU A 199 -11.45 -13.40 -2.04
CA LEU A 199 -11.66 -13.58 -0.61
C LEU A 199 -13.13 -13.64 -0.23
N ARG A 200 -14.00 -12.85 -0.89
CA ARG A 200 -15.44 -12.88 -0.63
C ARG A 200 -16.16 -14.03 -1.33
N GLU A 201 -15.92 -14.24 -2.61
CA GLU A 201 -16.75 -15.15 -3.42
C GLU A 201 -16.23 -16.59 -3.42
N ASP A 202 -14.91 -16.79 -3.44
CA ASP A 202 -14.34 -18.14 -3.45
C ASP A 202 -14.21 -18.68 -2.03
N PHE A 203 -13.72 -17.84 -1.12
CA PHE A 203 -13.47 -18.26 0.25
C PHE A 203 -14.62 -17.96 1.19
N GLY A 204 -15.53 -17.02 0.88
CA GLY A 204 -16.66 -16.66 1.74
C GLY A 204 -16.29 -15.79 2.94
N PHE A 205 -15.16 -15.08 2.93
CA PHE A 205 -14.73 -14.24 4.04
C PHE A 205 -15.52 -12.94 4.10
N GLN A 206 -15.90 -12.52 5.30
CA GLN A 206 -16.78 -11.37 5.51
C GLN A 206 -16.04 -10.16 6.09
N HIS A 207 -15.13 -10.39 7.03
CA HIS A 207 -14.49 -9.36 7.83
C HIS A 207 -13.05 -9.12 7.36
N ILE A 208 -12.91 -8.35 6.28
CA ILE A 208 -11.61 -8.00 5.68
C ILE A 208 -11.31 -6.53 5.99
N LEU A 209 -10.23 -6.28 6.74
CA LEU A 209 -9.73 -4.93 7.02
C LEU A 209 -8.57 -4.62 6.05
N TRP A 210 -8.79 -3.67 5.16
CA TRP A 210 -7.77 -3.15 4.25
C TRP A 210 -7.08 -1.94 4.88
N VAL A 211 -5.76 -1.90 4.80
CA VAL A 211 -4.92 -0.90 5.47
C VAL A 211 -3.84 -0.43 4.51
N PHE A 212 -3.67 0.88 4.35
CA PHE A 212 -2.52 1.42 3.65
C PHE A 212 -1.25 1.20 4.46
N SER A 213 -0.18 0.73 3.83
CA SER A 213 1.08 0.42 4.52
C SER A 213 1.86 1.67 4.97
N GLY A 214 1.38 2.87 4.67
CA GLY A 214 2.06 4.12 5.02
C GLY A 214 3.17 4.53 4.05
N ARG A 215 3.46 3.75 2.99
CA ARG A 215 4.42 4.14 1.95
C ARG A 215 3.92 3.81 0.54
N ARG A 216 3.97 2.53 0.15
CA ARG A 216 3.77 2.13 -1.24
C ARG A 216 3.09 0.77 -1.39
N GLY A 217 2.29 0.39 -0.42
CA GLY A 217 1.64 -0.91 -0.39
C GLY A 217 0.42 -0.91 0.51
N ILE A 218 -0.17 -2.08 0.66
CA ILE A 218 -1.38 -2.31 1.44
C ILE A 218 -1.31 -3.65 2.16
N HIS A 219 -2.01 -3.75 3.27
CA HIS A 219 -2.24 -5.00 3.99
C HIS A 219 -3.74 -5.31 4.01
N ALA A 220 -4.09 -6.58 3.83
CA ALA A 220 -5.42 -7.09 4.13
C ALA A 220 -5.35 -7.96 5.38
N TRP A 221 -6.28 -7.76 6.32
CA TRP A 221 -6.45 -8.58 7.52
C TRP A 221 -7.81 -9.25 7.48
N VAL A 222 -7.86 -10.56 7.20
CA VAL A 222 -9.07 -11.36 7.25
C VAL A 222 -9.29 -11.84 8.68
N CYS A 223 -10.35 -11.33 9.30
CA CYS A 223 -10.61 -11.42 10.73
C CYS A 223 -11.68 -12.46 11.10
N ASP A 224 -12.30 -13.12 10.11
CA ASP A 224 -13.26 -14.19 10.33
C ASP A 224 -12.69 -15.26 11.28
N PRO A 225 -13.46 -15.76 12.28
CA PRO A 225 -12.97 -16.76 13.22
C PRO A 225 -12.38 -18.01 12.55
N ARG A 226 -12.98 -18.46 11.44
CA ARG A 226 -12.44 -19.61 10.67
C ARG A 226 -11.14 -19.29 9.94
N ALA A 227 -10.93 -18.04 9.52
CA ALA A 227 -9.67 -17.61 8.92
C ALA A 227 -8.56 -17.59 9.98
N ARG A 228 -8.91 -17.13 11.19
CA ARG A 228 -7.95 -17.00 12.29
C ARG A 228 -7.38 -18.34 12.76
N ARG A 229 -8.19 -19.39 12.70
CA ARG A 229 -7.84 -20.77 13.07
C ARG A 229 -7.24 -21.61 11.94
N LEU A 230 -7.04 -21.06 10.74
CA LEU A 230 -6.39 -21.82 9.65
C LEU A 230 -4.99 -22.26 10.07
N SER A 231 -4.69 -23.54 9.85
CA SER A 231 -3.33 -24.09 9.97
C SER A 231 -2.39 -23.48 8.93
N ASP A 232 -1.09 -23.63 9.14
CA ASP A 232 -0.08 -23.10 8.22
C ASP A 232 -0.18 -23.80 6.84
N GLU A 233 -0.57 -25.08 6.80
CA GLU A 233 -0.84 -25.81 5.55
C GLU A 233 -2.06 -25.25 4.81
N ALA A 234 -3.14 -24.95 5.52
CA ALA A 234 -4.34 -24.37 4.93
C ALA A 234 -4.08 -22.94 4.40
N ARG A 235 -3.29 -22.14 5.13
CA ARG A 235 -2.82 -20.82 4.67
C ARG A 235 -1.97 -20.93 3.43
N ALA A 236 -1.04 -21.89 3.40
CA ALA A 236 -0.24 -22.18 2.22
C ALA A 236 -1.13 -22.54 1.02
N ALA A 237 -2.14 -23.40 1.18
CA ALA A 237 -3.07 -23.73 0.10
C ALA A 237 -3.84 -22.51 -0.43
N ILE A 238 -4.27 -21.58 0.43
CA ILE A 238 -4.89 -20.31 0.00
C ILE A 238 -3.91 -19.46 -0.80
N VAL A 239 -2.66 -19.35 -0.33
CA VAL A 239 -1.60 -18.62 -1.03
C VAL A 239 -1.32 -19.22 -2.40
N GLU A 240 -1.26 -20.55 -2.51
CA GLU A 240 -1.08 -21.24 -3.79
C GLU A 240 -2.27 -21.01 -4.74
N TYR A 241 -3.50 -20.99 -4.22
CA TYR A 241 -4.69 -20.69 -5.00
C TYR A 241 -4.71 -19.24 -5.52
N LEU A 242 -4.27 -18.29 -4.69
CA LEU A 242 -4.26 -16.86 -5.03
C LEU A 242 -3.02 -16.43 -5.81
N GLN A 243 -2.01 -17.29 -5.98
CA GLN A 243 -0.84 -16.98 -6.80
C GLN A 243 -1.11 -17.24 -8.29
N TYR A 244 -0.81 -16.25 -9.12
CA TYR A 244 -0.69 -16.50 -10.54
C TYR A 244 0.68 -17.10 -10.86
N ARG A 245 0.66 -18.30 -11.46
CA ARG A 245 1.85 -18.94 -12.02
C ARG A 245 1.71 -19.00 -13.53
N ALA A 246 2.64 -18.34 -14.21
CA ALA A 246 2.74 -18.37 -15.66
C ALA A 246 2.83 -19.83 -16.16
N PRO A 247 2.10 -20.20 -17.22
CA PRO A 247 2.39 -21.43 -17.94
C PRO A 247 3.84 -21.41 -18.41
N LEU A 248 4.57 -22.51 -18.21
CA LEU A 248 5.96 -22.61 -18.66
C LEU A 248 6.03 -22.41 -20.19
N THR A 249 6.65 -21.31 -20.63
CA THR A 249 6.98 -21.08 -22.03
C THR A 249 8.39 -21.62 -22.28
N GLY A 250 8.53 -22.58 -23.19
CA GLY A 250 9.78 -23.32 -23.35
C GLY A 250 10.89 -22.54 -24.06
N VAL A 251 11.90 -22.10 -23.30
CA VAL A 251 13.35 -22.27 -23.58
C VAL A 251 14.02 -22.50 -22.21
N GLY A 252 13.82 -23.68 -21.62
CA GLY A 252 14.22 -23.97 -20.23
C GLY A 252 13.51 -25.15 -19.58
N ALA A 253 12.63 -25.85 -20.30
CA ALA A 253 11.89 -27.02 -19.83
C ALA A 253 12.77 -28.27 -19.58
N ALA A 254 14.10 -28.16 -19.65
CA ALA A 254 15.02 -29.27 -19.48
C ALA A 254 15.45 -29.54 -18.02
N ALA A 255 15.05 -28.73 -17.04
CA ALA A 255 15.49 -28.89 -15.64
C ALA A 255 14.38 -29.34 -14.66
N ALA A 256 13.11 -29.39 -15.06
CA ALA A 256 12.01 -29.81 -14.20
C ALA A 256 11.53 -31.23 -14.55
N SER A 257 12.43 -32.21 -14.41
CA SER A 257 12.08 -33.63 -14.47
C SER A 257 11.60 -34.09 -13.08
N SER A 258 10.30 -34.28 -12.90
CA SER A 258 9.74 -35.60 -12.55
C SER A 258 8.23 -35.49 -12.24
N SER A 259 7.45 -36.27 -12.98
CA SER A 259 6.08 -36.68 -12.63
C SER A 259 4.97 -35.61 -12.61
N MET A 260 4.57 -35.12 -13.78
CA MET A 260 3.14 -35.11 -14.15
C MET A 260 2.97 -35.30 -15.65
N SER A 261 2.25 -36.37 -15.98
CA SER A 261 1.89 -36.81 -17.32
C SER A 261 0.90 -35.83 -17.98
N ARG A 262 1.16 -35.52 -19.26
CA ARG A 262 0.20 -35.14 -20.34
C ARG A 262 -0.67 -33.89 -20.10
N ALA A 263 -0.27 -32.79 -20.76
CA ALA A 263 -1.07 -31.65 -21.24
C ALA A 263 -2.26 -31.14 -20.39
N PRO A 264 -2.07 -30.03 -19.65
CA PRO A 264 -3.15 -29.14 -19.27
C PRO A 264 -2.83 -27.68 -19.71
N THR A 265 -2.53 -27.45 -20.99
CA THR A 265 -2.25 -26.08 -21.50
C THR A 265 -3.45 -25.41 -22.18
N ALA A 266 -4.69 -25.91 -22.04
CA ALA A 266 -5.81 -25.38 -22.81
C ALA A 266 -6.96 -24.73 -21.99
N LEU A 267 -6.96 -24.79 -20.66
CA LEU A 267 -8.06 -24.21 -19.88
C LEU A 267 -7.54 -23.38 -18.72
N MET A 268 -7.68 -22.05 -18.84
CA MET A 268 -7.46 -21.12 -17.74
C MET A 268 -8.44 -21.42 -16.60
N HIS A 269 -7.91 -21.57 -15.38
CA HIS A 269 -8.74 -21.81 -14.20
C HIS A 269 -9.81 -20.70 -14.04
N PRO A 270 -11.06 -21.01 -13.65
CA PRO A 270 -12.12 -20.00 -13.56
C PRO A 270 -11.77 -18.77 -12.71
N SER A 271 -11.02 -18.96 -11.61
CA SER A 271 -10.56 -17.84 -10.78
C SER A 271 -9.59 -16.90 -11.51
N LEU A 272 -8.71 -17.45 -12.35
CA LEU A 272 -7.75 -16.67 -13.16
C LEU A 272 -8.45 -15.98 -14.32
N ARG A 273 -9.43 -16.64 -14.97
CA ARG A 273 -10.26 -16.01 -16.00
C ARG A 273 -11.01 -14.81 -15.43
N ARG A 274 -11.71 -15.00 -14.31
CA ARG A 274 -12.43 -13.92 -13.62
C ARG A 274 -11.47 -12.81 -13.19
N ALA A 275 -10.28 -13.15 -12.71
CA ALA A 275 -9.27 -12.14 -12.39
C ALA A 275 -8.84 -11.36 -13.65
N ALA A 276 -8.58 -12.02 -14.77
CA ALA A 276 -8.25 -11.36 -16.02
C ALA A 276 -9.38 -10.41 -16.49
N GLU A 277 -10.64 -10.84 -16.41
CA GLU A 277 -11.81 -10.01 -16.71
C GLU A 277 -11.88 -8.76 -15.81
N ILE A 278 -11.65 -8.92 -14.50
CA ILE A 278 -11.55 -7.79 -13.57
C ILE A 278 -10.42 -6.84 -13.96
N LEU A 279 -9.30 -7.38 -14.44
CA LEU A 279 -8.10 -6.62 -14.79
C LEU A 279 -8.17 -5.93 -16.16
N MET A 280 -9.12 -6.28 -17.03
CA MET A 280 -9.22 -5.72 -18.38
C MET A 280 -9.34 -4.18 -18.39
N PRO A 281 -10.20 -3.53 -17.57
CA PRO A 281 -10.23 -2.07 -17.48
C PRO A 281 -8.92 -1.46 -16.94
N PHE A 282 -8.19 -2.20 -16.11
CA PHE A 282 -6.88 -1.77 -15.59
C PHE A 282 -5.80 -1.89 -16.67
N MET A 283 -5.90 -2.86 -17.58
CA MET A 283 -5.03 -2.96 -18.76
C MET A 283 -5.17 -1.75 -19.67
N ASP A 284 -6.41 -1.30 -19.92
CA ASP A 284 -6.64 -0.09 -20.70
C ASP A 284 -5.96 1.13 -20.06
N ARG A 285 -6.14 1.34 -18.74
CA ARG A 285 -5.46 2.42 -18.00
C ARG A 285 -3.93 2.28 -18.01
N PHE A 286 -3.41 1.06 -17.84
CA PHE A 286 -1.97 0.78 -17.88
C PHE A 286 -1.35 1.21 -19.20
N LEU A 287 -2.03 0.90 -20.31
CA LEU A 287 -1.60 1.24 -21.67
C LEU A 287 -1.76 2.72 -21.97
N ASP A 288 -2.86 3.36 -21.53
CA ASP A 288 -3.09 4.79 -21.77
C ASP A 288 -2.09 5.67 -21.00
N GLN A 289 -1.56 5.21 -19.87
CA GLN A 289 -0.42 5.84 -19.19
C GLN A 289 0.90 5.69 -19.97
N ARG A 290 0.94 4.84 -21.00
CA ARG A 290 2.13 4.48 -21.77
C ARG A 290 1.84 4.50 -23.29
N PRO A 291 1.48 5.66 -23.86
CA PRO A 291 1.12 5.75 -25.28
C PRO A 291 2.24 5.28 -26.22
N GLY A 292 3.50 5.35 -25.77
CA GLY A 292 4.69 4.92 -26.49
C GLY A 292 4.97 3.41 -26.48
N ILE A 293 4.27 2.61 -25.65
CA ILE A 293 4.66 1.22 -25.33
C ILE A 293 4.75 0.30 -26.55
N TRP A 294 3.94 0.56 -27.58
CA TRP A 294 3.91 -0.22 -28.81
C TRP A 294 5.00 0.16 -29.83
N PHE A 295 5.68 1.29 -29.63
CA PHE A 295 6.81 1.73 -30.45
C PHE A 295 8.16 1.33 -29.85
N ASP A 296 8.17 0.95 -28.58
CA ASP A 296 9.34 0.36 -27.90
C ASP A 296 9.46 -1.12 -28.27
N GLU A 297 10.43 -1.45 -29.11
CA GLU A 297 10.67 -2.81 -29.61
C GLU A 297 11.00 -3.80 -28.47
N GLN A 298 11.66 -3.33 -27.40
CA GLN A 298 11.96 -4.13 -26.22
C GLN A 298 10.70 -4.41 -25.40
N ALA A 299 9.86 -3.39 -25.19
CA ALA A 299 8.59 -3.54 -24.49
C ALA A 299 7.66 -4.49 -25.25
N VAL A 300 7.50 -4.31 -26.56
CA VAL A 300 6.69 -5.18 -27.44
C VAL A 300 7.16 -6.62 -27.36
N ARG A 301 8.47 -6.86 -27.49
CA ARG A 301 9.04 -8.21 -27.41
C ARG A 301 8.75 -8.85 -26.05
N THR A 302 8.90 -8.08 -24.98
CA THR A 302 8.63 -8.55 -23.61
C THR A 302 7.16 -8.92 -23.44
N LEU A 303 6.24 -8.04 -23.84
CA LEU A 303 4.79 -8.25 -23.73
C LEU A 303 4.31 -9.46 -24.52
N LEU A 304 4.73 -9.60 -25.78
CA LEU A 304 4.34 -10.75 -26.59
C LEU A 304 4.88 -12.06 -26.02
N ALA A 305 6.09 -12.07 -25.44
CA ALA A 305 6.66 -13.27 -24.85
C ALA A 305 5.88 -13.82 -23.64
N LEU A 306 5.05 -12.99 -22.98
CA LEU A 306 4.19 -13.39 -21.86
C LEU A 306 2.99 -14.24 -22.30
N CYS A 307 2.63 -14.22 -23.58
CA CYS A 307 1.57 -15.06 -24.14
C CYS A 307 2.14 -16.48 -24.42
N PRO A 308 1.54 -17.55 -23.90
CA PRO A 308 2.08 -18.90 -24.03
C PRO A 308 1.91 -19.50 -25.43
N ASP A 309 0.85 -19.12 -26.16
CA ASP A 309 0.53 -19.66 -27.48
C ASP A 309 1.26 -18.93 -28.60
N SER A 310 2.05 -19.66 -29.39
CA SER A 310 2.85 -19.07 -30.47
C SER A 310 2.04 -18.48 -31.62
N ARG A 311 0.88 -19.08 -31.96
CA ARG A 311 0.00 -18.62 -33.05
C ARG A 311 -0.74 -17.34 -32.64
N VAL A 312 -1.13 -17.26 -31.37
CA VAL A 312 -1.68 -16.04 -30.77
C VAL A 312 -0.62 -14.94 -30.77
N ARG A 313 0.60 -15.22 -30.26
CA ARG A 313 1.72 -14.27 -30.31
C ARG A 313 2.00 -13.72 -31.71
N GLU A 314 2.09 -14.59 -32.70
CA GLU A 314 2.34 -14.19 -34.10
C GLU A 314 1.19 -13.32 -34.63
N THR A 315 -0.06 -13.67 -34.31
CA THR A 315 -1.23 -12.88 -34.72
C THR A 315 -1.25 -11.51 -34.06
N LEU A 316 -0.95 -11.42 -32.76
CA LEU A 316 -0.81 -10.16 -32.03
C LEU A 316 0.29 -9.30 -32.66
N GLY A 317 1.48 -9.86 -32.91
CA GLY A 317 2.59 -9.15 -33.56
C GLY A 317 2.24 -8.65 -34.96
N HIS A 318 1.52 -9.43 -35.76
CA HIS A 318 1.03 -8.99 -37.07
C HIS A 318 -0.06 -7.92 -37.00
N ALA A 319 -0.93 -7.96 -35.99
CA ALA A 319 -1.94 -6.94 -35.78
C ALA A 319 -1.28 -5.61 -35.35
N LEU A 320 -0.28 -5.67 -34.46
CA LEU A 320 0.51 -4.52 -34.03
C LEU A 320 1.26 -3.85 -35.19
N ARG A 321 1.87 -4.62 -36.10
CA ARG A 321 2.54 -4.04 -37.29
C ARG A 321 1.58 -3.35 -38.25
N ARG A 322 0.28 -3.63 -38.17
CA ARG A 322 -0.77 -3.04 -39.01
C ARG A 322 -1.57 -1.97 -38.26
N SER A 323 -1.30 -1.71 -36.98
CA SER A 323 -2.02 -0.68 -36.23
C SER A 323 -1.66 0.71 -36.74
N HIS A 324 -2.62 1.63 -36.70
CA HIS A 324 -2.39 3.00 -37.13
C HIS A 324 -1.73 3.78 -35.99
N SER A 325 -0.79 4.67 -36.31
CA SER A 325 -0.12 5.51 -35.31
C SER A 325 -1.05 6.52 -34.62
N ALA A 326 -2.29 6.68 -35.11
CA ALA A 326 -3.31 7.55 -34.52
C ALA A 326 -4.14 6.86 -33.41
N ASP A 327 -4.10 5.54 -33.31
CA ASP A 327 -4.85 4.80 -32.29
C ASP A 327 -4.19 4.95 -30.92
N SER A 328 -4.99 5.03 -29.84
CA SER A 328 -4.44 4.93 -28.48
C SER A 328 -3.84 3.55 -28.23
N ALA A 329 -2.95 3.45 -27.23
CA ALA A 329 -2.34 2.16 -26.87
C ALA A 329 -3.40 1.14 -26.42
N SER A 330 -4.41 1.57 -25.65
CA SER A 330 -5.55 0.71 -25.27
C SER A 330 -6.43 0.31 -26.46
N THR A 331 -6.68 1.21 -27.41
CA THR A 331 -7.45 0.90 -28.62
C THR A 331 -6.72 -0.12 -29.50
N THR A 332 -5.41 0.03 -29.64
CA THR A 332 -4.55 -0.96 -30.32
C THR A 332 -4.67 -2.33 -29.66
N TRP A 333 -4.62 -2.40 -28.32
CA TRP A 333 -4.82 -3.65 -27.57
C TRP A 333 -6.17 -4.31 -27.85
N ARG A 334 -7.28 -3.55 -27.77
CA ARG A 334 -8.62 -4.07 -28.07
C ARG A 334 -8.74 -4.56 -29.52
N ASN A 335 -8.18 -3.82 -30.48
CA ASN A 335 -8.13 -4.24 -31.88
C ASN A 335 -7.35 -5.55 -32.06
N MET A 336 -6.25 -5.74 -31.33
CA MET A 336 -5.51 -7.00 -31.35
C MET A 336 -6.34 -8.16 -30.80
N LEU A 337 -7.08 -7.98 -29.69
CA LEU A 337 -7.98 -8.99 -29.15
C LEU A 337 -9.11 -9.33 -30.13
N GLN A 338 -9.74 -8.34 -30.76
CA GLN A 338 -10.76 -8.56 -31.79
C GLN A 338 -10.22 -9.39 -32.96
N ARG A 339 -8.97 -9.18 -33.37
CA ARG A 339 -8.33 -9.98 -34.42
C ARG A 339 -8.11 -11.44 -34.04
N LEU A 340 -7.92 -11.74 -32.76
CA LEU A 340 -7.88 -13.13 -32.28
C LEU A 340 -9.26 -13.77 -32.42
N GLU A 341 -10.31 -13.07 -32.02
CA GLU A 341 -11.70 -13.52 -32.13
C GLU A 341 -12.11 -13.75 -33.60
N ASP A 342 -11.81 -12.81 -34.49
CA ASP A 342 -12.09 -12.90 -35.94
C ASP A 342 -11.46 -14.17 -36.54
N LYS A 343 -10.26 -14.53 -36.06
CA LYS A 343 -9.52 -15.72 -36.49
C LYS A 343 -9.86 -16.98 -35.70
N ARG A 344 -10.81 -16.91 -34.75
CA ARG A 344 -11.20 -17.99 -33.84
C ARG A 344 -10.01 -18.60 -33.09
N LEU A 345 -9.10 -17.74 -32.65
CA LEU A 345 -7.97 -18.11 -31.80
C LEU A 345 -8.35 -18.01 -30.33
N ASP A 346 -7.61 -18.71 -29.48
CA ASP A 346 -7.78 -18.67 -28.04
C ASP A 346 -7.42 -17.27 -27.49
N THR A 347 -8.43 -16.52 -27.08
CA THR A 347 -8.25 -15.20 -26.46
C THR A 347 -7.72 -15.31 -25.03
N ASP A 348 -7.87 -16.45 -24.36
CA ASP A 348 -7.35 -16.66 -23.00
C ASP A 348 -5.83 -16.68 -22.99
N ALA A 349 -5.22 -17.18 -24.06
CA ALA A 349 -3.79 -17.09 -24.26
C ALA A 349 -3.29 -15.63 -24.20
N ALA A 350 -4.08 -14.67 -24.69
CA ALA A 350 -3.74 -13.25 -24.59
C ALA A 350 -3.99 -12.67 -23.19
N LEU A 351 -4.98 -13.19 -22.44
CA LEU A 351 -5.24 -12.79 -21.06
C LEU A 351 -4.07 -13.09 -20.10
N HIS A 352 -3.20 -14.05 -20.44
CA HIS A 352 -1.94 -14.24 -19.71
C HIS A 352 -1.06 -12.98 -19.70
N ILE A 353 -1.09 -12.14 -20.74
CA ILE A 353 -0.36 -10.86 -20.75
C ILE A 353 -0.90 -9.96 -19.63
N VAL A 354 -2.23 -9.84 -19.53
CA VAL A 354 -2.91 -9.03 -18.49
C VAL A 354 -2.56 -9.55 -17.09
N LEU A 355 -2.64 -10.87 -16.89
CA LEU A 355 -2.32 -11.50 -15.60
C LEU A 355 -0.85 -11.27 -15.19
N HIS A 356 0.11 -11.39 -16.11
CA HIS A 356 1.51 -11.13 -15.78
C HIS A 356 1.78 -9.69 -15.33
N LEU A 357 1.09 -8.72 -15.93
CA LEU A 357 1.33 -7.30 -15.68
C LEU A 357 0.62 -6.81 -14.41
N LEU A 358 -0.63 -7.24 -14.20
CA LEU A 358 -1.54 -6.57 -13.27
C LEU A 358 -2.09 -7.48 -12.16
N TYR A 359 -1.85 -8.79 -12.21
CA TYR A 359 -2.35 -9.69 -11.17
C TYR A 359 -1.62 -9.46 -9.84
N PRO A 360 -2.33 -9.53 -8.68
CA PRO A 360 -1.74 -9.35 -7.36
C PRO A 360 -0.48 -10.19 -7.12
N ARG A 361 0.62 -9.52 -6.79
CA ARG A 361 1.88 -10.13 -6.35
C ARG A 361 1.97 -10.06 -4.82
N LEU A 362 1.88 -11.21 -4.17
CA LEU A 362 1.80 -11.33 -2.70
C LEU A 362 3.18 -11.57 -2.09
N ASP A 363 3.47 -10.97 -0.92
CA ASP A 363 4.50 -11.51 -0.02
C ASP A 363 3.96 -12.78 0.66
N VAL A 364 4.31 -13.91 0.07
CA VAL A 364 3.79 -15.23 0.43
C VAL A 364 4.18 -15.66 1.84
N ASN A 365 5.31 -15.17 2.36
CA ASN A 365 5.82 -15.59 3.66
C ASN A 365 5.02 -14.96 4.79
N VAL A 366 4.54 -13.73 4.58
CA VAL A 366 3.67 -13.00 5.52
C VAL A 366 2.35 -13.73 5.73
N THR A 367 1.84 -14.41 4.70
CA THR A 367 0.55 -15.12 4.75
C THR A 367 0.66 -16.56 5.29
N ARG A 368 1.72 -17.30 4.93
CA ARG A 368 1.84 -18.75 5.16
C ARG A 368 1.89 -19.15 6.63
N GLN A 369 2.68 -18.48 7.46
CA GLN A 369 2.93 -18.90 8.84
C GLN A 369 2.11 -18.09 9.85
N ARG A 370 1.58 -18.76 10.88
CA ARG A 370 0.85 -18.06 11.96
C ARG A 370 1.74 -17.21 12.86
N ASN A 371 3.02 -17.51 13.01
CA ASN A 371 3.94 -16.74 13.88
C ASN A 371 4.57 -15.51 13.21
N HIS A 372 4.21 -15.22 11.94
CA HIS A 372 4.70 -14.06 11.22
C HIS A 372 4.09 -12.78 11.80
N LEU A 373 4.93 -11.76 11.97
CA LEU A 373 4.55 -10.44 12.45
C LEU A 373 4.21 -9.54 11.26
N LEU A 374 3.15 -8.73 11.38
CA LEU A 374 2.83 -7.74 10.37
C LEU A 374 2.52 -6.40 11.04
N LYS A 375 2.97 -5.32 10.41
CA LYS A 375 2.83 -3.95 10.94
C LYS A 375 1.37 -3.63 11.20
N GLY A 376 1.08 -3.22 12.44
CA GLY A 376 -0.28 -2.97 12.86
C GLY A 376 -0.89 -1.70 12.22
N PRO A 377 -2.23 -1.65 12.05
CA PRO A 377 -2.94 -0.43 11.63
C PRO A 377 -2.60 0.75 12.53
N PHE A 378 -2.64 1.97 12.01
CA PHE A 378 -2.28 3.19 12.73
C PHE A 378 -0.81 3.23 13.22
N SER A 379 0.07 2.37 12.71
CA SER A 379 1.53 2.59 12.82
C SER A 379 1.93 3.83 12.02
N VAL A 380 3.01 4.51 12.43
CA VAL A 380 3.60 5.59 11.63
C VAL A 380 4.72 5.01 10.76
N HIS A 381 4.72 5.31 9.47
CA HIS A 381 5.79 4.85 8.58
C HIS A 381 7.04 5.73 8.76
N PRO A 382 8.23 5.14 9.02
CA PRO A 382 9.41 5.88 9.48
C PRO A 382 9.98 6.90 8.48
N LYS A 383 9.84 6.65 7.17
CA LYS A 383 10.41 7.52 6.12
C LYS A 383 9.44 8.58 5.60
N THR A 384 8.15 8.28 5.62
CA THR A 384 7.10 9.12 4.99
C THR A 384 6.28 9.86 6.03
N ASN A 385 6.40 9.48 7.31
CA ASN A 385 5.58 9.95 8.42
C ASN A 385 4.07 9.72 8.24
N CYS A 386 3.63 9.01 7.19
CA CYS A 386 2.23 8.65 7.00
C CYS A 386 1.78 7.62 8.04
N ILE A 387 0.54 7.79 8.48
CA ILE A 387 -0.13 6.83 9.36
C ILE A 387 -0.71 5.69 8.51
N CYS A 388 -0.57 4.46 8.97
CA CYS A 388 -1.05 3.25 8.29
C CYS A 388 -2.58 3.12 8.46
N VAL A 389 -3.35 3.89 7.71
CA VAL A 389 -4.79 4.04 7.92
C VAL A 389 -5.63 2.97 7.20
N PRO A 390 -6.79 2.58 7.76
CA PRO A 390 -7.74 1.73 7.06
C PRO A 390 -8.37 2.46 5.88
N PHE A 391 -8.77 1.71 4.86
CA PHE A 391 -9.61 2.19 3.76
C PHE A 391 -10.63 1.12 3.38
N THR A 392 -11.64 1.51 2.61
CA THR A 392 -12.65 0.56 2.11
C THR A 392 -12.38 0.23 0.63
N PRO A 393 -12.63 -1.02 0.20
CA PRO A 393 -12.30 -1.46 -1.15
C PRO A 393 -13.06 -0.68 -2.24
N ASP A 394 -14.27 -0.19 -1.95
CA ASP A 394 -15.04 0.69 -2.84
C ASP A 394 -14.38 2.06 -3.08
N ARG A 395 -13.53 2.52 -2.14
CA ARG A 395 -12.83 3.80 -2.23
C ARG A 395 -11.42 3.68 -2.80
N VAL A 396 -10.91 2.47 -3.06
CA VAL A 396 -9.52 2.26 -3.47
C VAL A 396 -9.15 3.05 -4.73
N SER A 397 -10.09 3.16 -5.68
CA SER A 397 -9.89 3.89 -6.94
C SER A 397 -9.75 5.40 -6.77
N SER A 398 -10.41 5.97 -5.75
CA SER A 398 -10.35 7.38 -5.38
C SER A 398 -9.28 7.72 -4.34
N PHE A 399 -8.75 6.70 -3.64
CA PHE A 399 -7.77 6.87 -2.57
C PHE A 399 -6.42 7.31 -3.16
N ARG A 400 -5.90 8.43 -2.66
CA ARG A 400 -4.62 9.00 -3.08
C ARG A 400 -3.76 9.19 -1.83
N PRO A 401 -2.73 8.36 -1.63
CA PRO A 401 -1.92 8.38 -0.41
C PRO A 401 -1.36 9.76 -0.04
N GLU A 402 -0.91 10.54 -1.03
CA GLU A 402 -0.36 11.89 -0.82
C GLU A 402 -1.37 12.91 -0.28
N ARG A 403 -2.66 12.70 -0.55
CA ARG A 403 -3.75 13.65 -0.24
C ARG A 403 -4.61 13.17 0.91
N ASP A 404 -4.89 11.87 0.98
CA ASP A 404 -5.93 11.31 1.84
C ASP A 404 -5.39 10.72 3.15
N VAL A 405 -4.07 10.57 3.29
CA VAL A 405 -3.44 9.91 4.45
C VAL A 405 -2.86 10.95 5.41
N PRO A 406 -3.25 10.95 6.69
CA PRO A 406 -2.70 11.86 7.67
C PRO A 406 -1.22 11.55 7.91
N GLN A 407 -0.43 12.61 7.99
CA GLN A 407 0.98 12.55 8.33
C GLN A 407 1.21 12.96 9.78
N LEU A 408 2.19 12.32 10.43
CA LEU A 408 2.51 12.48 11.86
C LEU A 408 2.66 13.94 12.25
N ILE A 409 3.53 14.68 11.55
CA ILE A 409 3.90 16.05 11.94
C ILE A 409 2.67 16.98 11.86
N PRO A 410 1.98 17.13 10.72
CA PRO A 410 0.76 17.95 10.66
C PRO A 410 -0.29 17.53 11.70
N LEU A 411 -0.47 16.22 11.93
CA LEU A 411 -1.47 15.73 12.88
C LEU A 411 -1.21 16.23 14.31
N VAL A 412 0.02 16.09 14.78
CA VAL A 412 0.38 16.42 16.17
C VAL A 412 0.66 17.90 16.38
N THR A 413 0.89 18.68 15.32
CA THR A 413 1.02 20.15 15.39
C THR A 413 -0.31 20.87 15.29
N GLY A 414 -1.41 20.16 15.02
CA GLY A 414 -2.75 20.75 15.05
C GLY A 414 -3.34 21.11 13.69
N ASP A 415 -2.77 20.62 12.58
CA ASP A 415 -3.31 20.86 11.25
C ASP A 415 -4.74 20.30 11.12
N ALA A 416 -5.68 21.17 10.78
CA ALA A 416 -7.10 20.83 10.76
C ALA A 416 -7.43 19.76 9.70
N ALA A 417 -6.77 19.80 8.54
CA ALA A 417 -6.99 18.83 7.47
C ALA A 417 -6.49 17.43 7.87
N SER A 418 -5.27 17.34 8.41
CA SER A 418 -4.69 16.08 8.91
C SER A 418 -5.50 15.49 10.07
N GLN A 419 -5.98 16.33 11.00
CA GLN A 419 -6.87 15.87 12.07
C GLN A 419 -8.21 15.35 11.54
N GLN A 420 -8.78 16.02 10.53
CA GLN A 420 -10.03 15.58 9.91
C GLN A 420 -9.84 14.24 9.17
N GLN A 421 -8.74 14.07 8.45
CA GLN A 421 -8.37 12.79 7.82
C GLN A 421 -8.24 11.68 8.87
N MET A 422 -7.53 11.94 9.97
CA MET A 422 -7.37 10.98 11.06
C MET A 422 -8.72 10.58 11.68
N ARG A 423 -9.61 11.54 11.95
CA ARG A 423 -10.97 11.26 12.46
C ARG A 423 -11.77 10.38 11.51
N ALA A 424 -11.75 10.67 10.20
CA ALA A 424 -12.43 9.83 9.20
C ALA A 424 -11.87 8.39 9.18
N CYS A 425 -10.55 8.23 9.36
CA CYS A 425 -9.91 6.91 9.45
C CYS A 425 -10.31 6.16 10.73
N LEU A 426 -10.44 6.87 11.85
CA LEU A 426 -10.96 6.31 13.11
C LEU A 426 -12.41 5.86 12.95
N GLU A 427 -13.28 6.65 12.33
CA GLU A 427 -14.67 6.26 12.05
C GLU A 427 -14.75 4.98 11.20
N MET A 428 -13.90 4.85 10.18
CA MET A 428 -13.81 3.64 9.36
C MET A 428 -13.41 2.41 10.20
N MET A 429 -12.41 2.55 11.07
CA MET A 429 -12.02 1.48 12.00
C MET A 429 -13.16 1.13 12.97
N GLN A 430 -13.88 2.13 13.47
CA GLN A 430 -14.97 1.94 14.42
C GLN A 430 -16.10 1.15 13.78
N ALA A 431 -16.48 1.53 12.57
CA ALA A 431 -17.50 0.84 11.80
C ALA A 431 -17.08 -0.59 11.47
N PHE A 432 -15.80 -0.83 11.15
CA PHE A 432 -15.26 -2.18 10.94
C PHE A 432 -15.38 -3.03 12.20
N VAL A 433 -14.89 -2.54 13.34
CA VAL A 433 -14.94 -3.26 14.62
C VAL A 433 -16.37 -3.51 15.07
N ALA A 434 -17.28 -2.55 14.90
CA ALA A 434 -18.70 -2.74 15.21
C ALA A 434 -19.30 -3.90 14.40
N ARG A 435 -19.06 -3.93 13.08
CA ARG A 435 -19.50 -5.05 12.21
C ARG A 435 -18.89 -6.38 12.62
N LEU A 436 -17.59 -6.41 12.95
CA LEU A 436 -16.90 -7.61 13.41
C LEU A 436 -17.52 -8.18 14.70
N ARG A 437 -18.01 -7.30 15.59
CA ARG A 437 -18.63 -7.68 16.87
C ARG A 437 -20.14 -7.92 16.79
N GLY A 438 -20.74 -7.82 15.61
CA GLY A 438 -22.19 -7.90 15.46
C GLY A 438 -22.95 -6.72 16.09
N CYS A 439 -22.26 -5.63 16.40
CA CYS A 439 -22.87 -4.40 16.89
C CYS A 439 -23.29 -3.53 15.69
N THR A 440 -24.53 -3.05 15.67
CA THR A 440 -24.97 -2.04 14.71
C THR A 440 -24.12 -0.78 14.89
N PRO A 441 -23.44 -0.26 13.85
CA PRO A 441 -22.74 1.02 13.96
C PRO A 441 -23.75 2.13 14.26
N PRO A 442 -23.39 3.15 15.06
CA PRO A 442 -24.24 4.33 15.22
C PRO A 442 -24.50 4.94 13.84
N ARG A 443 -25.76 5.24 13.52
CA ARG A 443 -26.10 5.94 12.27
C ARG A 443 -25.40 7.31 12.28
N PRO A 444 -24.78 7.73 11.15
CA PRO A 444 -24.32 9.11 11.04
C PRO A 444 -25.50 10.07 11.24
N PRO A 445 -25.28 11.28 11.79
CA PRO A 445 -26.33 12.28 11.85
C PRO A 445 -26.84 12.52 10.43
N MET A 446 -28.15 12.33 10.25
CA MET A 446 -28.81 12.72 9.02
C MET A 446 -28.78 14.25 8.99
N ASP A 447 -27.96 14.82 8.12
CA ASP A 447 -28.04 16.24 7.81
C ASP A 447 -29.47 16.54 7.36
N GLY A 448 -30.13 17.41 8.12
CA GLY A 448 -31.51 17.80 7.90
C GLY A 448 -31.67 18.57 6.59
N VAL A 449 -32.68 18.14 5.83
CA VAL A 449 -33.45 18.81 4.75
C VAL A 449 -33.01 20.21 4.35
#